data_AF-F0XWU9-F1
#
_entry.id   AF-F0XWU9-F1
#
_cell.length_a   1.000
_cell.length_b   1.000
_cell.length_c   1.000
_cell.angle_alpha   90.00
_cell.angle_beta   90.00
_cell.angle_gamma   90.00
#
_symmetry.space_group_name_H-M   'P 1'
#
loop_
_entity.id
_entity.type
_entity.pdbx_description
1 polymer ?
#
loop_
_entity_poly.entity_id
_entity_poly.type
_entity_poly.pdbx_seq_one_letter_code
_entity_poly.pdbx_strand_id
1 'polypeptide(L)'
;MGSDDGAKGRDGRSWWSAVAFLFFFVGPMLGLEQYLAAQRRLRVARALAVAPAADARPPAAPAAPPPPPPAARSPLPPPPLSPAARPPPPPRTPAAPPPLPRARAPPADEPEGVADAVAADSLAAPPSLVDELVALAALPPREALAYLDADPLDVERVSNATAWTCPDRRLLSSSPRRNPSRAAAANLKAAKPGAFVWFDHLSKAGGTSFCEFARRNLGIKRTPSYYCMPPDPKVPGPDGRVGRWPGPQLKGYIERTKHAVVANEWDAFPAPVLERDFRDAAVLMTIIRDPLDRLVSTHKFWGILNNPAKVKPELVPWLKRKNAAARARPMRRDTTNDFLSQVGRDNFATWKFASYAEPRFDDCKGDKACARDALATALAVLEKFHVVVPTTWQAWAGPLYAGFGWTRLEEVHVVNIGKVQSSSSKKDLAPSDYAALREANVLDEVLWHWARRAFLERLRCPPEL
;
A
#
# COMPACT_ATOMS: atom_id res chain seq x y z
N MET A 1 42.28 -12.53 -34.19
CA MET A 1 42.87 -11.19 -34.39
C MET A 1 42.61 -10.41 -33.13
N GLY A 2 43.67 -10.15 -32.35
CA GLY A 2 43.58 -9.48 -31.06
C GLY A 2 43.61 -7.96 -31.17
N SER A 3 43.00 -7.31 -30.20
CA SER A 3 43.24 -5.89 -29.86
C SER A 3 43.04 -5.74 -28.35
N ASP A 4 44.17 -5.73 -27.65
CA ASP A 4 44.30 -5.25 -26.27
C ASP A 4 44.43 -3.72 -26.32
N ASP A 5 43.45 -3.00 -25.80
CA ASP A 5 43.55 -1.59 -25.39
C ASP A 5 42.65 -1.48 -24.14
N GLY A 6 43.11 -1.15 -22.94
CA GLY A 6 44.04 -0.08 -22.61
C GLY A 6 43.32 1.02 -21.80
N ALA A 7 42.63 0.66 -20.70
CA ALA A 7 41.93 1.62 -19.85
C ALA A 7 42.39 1.55 -18.38
N LYS A 8 43.61 2.02 -18.11
CA LYS A 8 44.04 2.46 -16.77
C LYS A 8 43.60 3.91 -16.57
N GLY A 9 42.34 4.09 -16.15
CA GLY A 9 41.77 5.39 -15.76
C GLY A 9 41.88 5.62 -14.25
N ARG A 10 42.64 6.65 -13.87
CA ARG A 10 42.92 7.16 -12.51
C ARG A 10 41.74 7.06 -11.51
N ASP A 11 41.90 6.23 -10.48
CA ASP A 11 41.17 6.34 -9.21
C ASP A 11 41.66 7.54 -8.41
N GLY A 12 41.18 8.72 -8.77
CA GLY A 12 41.34 9.95 -8.00
C GLY A 12 40.10 10.27 -7.18
N ARG A 13 39.57 9.32 -6.40
CA ARG A 13 38.57 9.65 -5.38
C ARG A 13 39.26 10.49 -4.31
N SER A 14 39.07 11.80 -4.39
CA SER A 14 39.72 12.74 -3.47
C SER A 14 39.34 12.36 -2.04
N TRP A 15 40.35 12.25 -1.18
CA TRP A 15 40.20 12.07 0.28
C TRP A 15 39.13 13.00 0.85
N TRP A 16 39.02 14.22 0.30
CA TRP A 16 38.03 15.23 0.67
C TRP A 16 36.58 14.76 0.52
N SER A 17 36.26 13.93 -0.46
CA SER A 17 34.92 13.37 -0.62
C SER A 17 34.57 12.35 0.47
N ALA A 18 35.55 11.57 0.93
CA ALA A 18 35.36 10.64 2.05
C ALA A 18 35.25 11.38 3.40
N VAL A 19 36.07 12.43 3.60
CA VAL A 19 36.00 13.27 4.80
C VAL A 19 34.70 14.05 4.86
N ALA A 20 34.26 14.66 3.75
CA ALA A 20 32.98 15.35 3.69
C ALA A 20 31.82 14.39 3.98
N PHE A 21 31.87 13.15 3.46
CA PHE A 21 30.85 12.15 3.77
C PHE A 21 30.81 11.80 5.27
N LEU A 22 31.97 11.56 5.90
CA LEU A 22 32.05 11.29 7.33
C LEU A 22 31.54 12.48 8.17
N PHE A 23 31.90 13.71 7.80
CA PHE A 23 31.56 14.90 8.58
C PHE A 23 30.09 15.30 8.43
N PHE A 24 29.54 15.26 7.22
CA PHE A 24 28.17 15.74 6.96
C PHE A 24 27.10 14.68 7.14
N PHE A 25 27.43 13.38 7.08
CA PHE A 25 26.43 12.31 7.17
C PHE A 25 26.63 11.41 8.39
N VAL A 26 27.86 10.99 8.68
CA VAL A 26 28.11 10.08 9.83
C VAL A 26 28.15 10.85 11.15
N GLY A 27 28.79 12.03 11.17
CA GLY A 27 28.85 12.90 12.35
C GLY A 27 27.47 13.25 12.95
N PRO A 28 26.51 13.78 12.16
CA PRO A 28 25.17 14.10 12.65
C PRO A 28 24.38 12.88 13.11
N MET A 29 24.58 11.71 12.47
CA MET A 29 23.93 10.46 12.90
C MET A 29 24.47 9.99 14.25
N LEU A 30 25.79 10.02 14.46
CA LEU A 30 26.40 9.69 15.76
C LEU A 30 26.00 10.70 16.84
N GLY A 31 25.92 11.99 16.50
CA GLY A 31 25.43 13.03 17.39
C GLY A 31 23.96 12.81 17.80
N LEU A 32 23.12 12.40 16.87
CA LEU A 32 21.72 12.06 17.14
C LEU A 32 21.60 10.82 18.03
N GLU A 33 22.38 9.77 17.79
CA GLU A 33 22.39 8.58 18.65
C GLU A 33 22.87 8.91 20.07
N GLN A 34 23.93 9.70 20.22
CA GLN A 34 24.41 10.16 21.52
C GLN A 34 23.38 11.02 22.24
N TYR A 35 22.69 11.92 21.52
CA TYR A 35 21.59 12.72 22.06
C TYR A 35 20.43 11.84 22.55
N LEU A 36 20.01 10.84 21.75
CA LEU A 36 18.94 9.92 22.13
C LEU A 36 19.33 9.00 23.30
N ALA A 37 20.61 8.61 23.40
CA ALA A 37 21.13 7.87 24.54
C ALA A 37 21.13 8.73 25.82
N ALA A 38 21.52 10.00 25.72
CA ALA A 38 21.47 10.96 26.84
C ALA A 38 20.03 11.21 27.32
N GLN A 39 19.09 11.38 26.39
CA GLN A 39 17.66 11.53 26.71
C GLN A 39 17.09 10.29 27.44
N ARG A 40 17.50 9.08 27.03
CA ARG A 40 17.12 7.84 27.73
C ARG A 40 17.65 7.80 29.16
N ARG A 41 18.92 8.16 29.38
CA ARG A 41 19.52 8.23 30.73
C ARG A 41 18.80 9.24 31.63
N LEU A 42 18.46 10.42 31.10
CA LEU A 42 17.69 11.43 31.83
C LEU A 42 16.28 10.95 32.23
N ARG A 43 15.60 10.18 31.36
CA ARG A 43 14.29 9.60 31.69
C ARG A 43 14.39 8.55 32.78
N VAL A 44 15.41 7.68 32.73
CA VAL A 44 15.66 6.68 33.79
C VAL A 44 16.00 7.37 35.11
N ALA A 45 16.87 8.37 35.10
CA ALA A 45 17.21 9.14 36.29
C ALA A 45 15.99 9.84 36.91
N ARG A 46 15.11 10.42 36.09
CA ARG A 46 13.83 11.01 36.56
C ARG A 46 12.87 9.96 37.12
N ALA A 47 12.77 8.79 36.48
CA ALA A 47 11.94 7.70 36.99
C ALA A 47 12.44 7.19 38.36
N LEU A 48 13.76 7.12 38.54
CA LEU A 48 14.37 6.75 39.82
C LEU A 48 14.25 7.86 40.88
N ALA A 49 14.27 9.13 40.49
CA ALA A 49 14.13 10.27 41.40
C ALA A 49 12.68 10.50 41.89
N VAL A 50 11.67 9.94 41.20
CA VAL A 50 10.24 10.06 41.55
C VAL A 50 9.74 8.87 42.37
N ALA A 51 10.57 7.86 42.63
CA ALA A 51 10.22 6.78 43.54
C ALA A 51 10.18 7.33 44.99
N PRO A 52 9.02 7.35 45.69
CA PRO A 52 8.97 7.79 47.07
C PRO A 52 9.75 6.80 47.94
N ALA A 53 10.53 7.34 48.89
CA ALA A 53 11.20 6.57 49.92
C ALA A 53 10.13 5.84 50.75
N ALA A 54 9.95 4.54 50.48
CA ALA A 54 9.14 3.67 51.30
C ALA A 54 9.89 3.37 52.60
N ASP A 55 9.22 3.65 53.71
CA ASP A 55 9.69 3.55 55.09
C ASP A 55 10.46 2.28 55.42
N ALA A 56 11.64 2.46 56.01
CA ALA A 56 12.34 1.41 56.75
C ALA A 56 11.58 1.10 58.05
N ARG A 57 10.85 -0.01 58.10
CA ARG A 57 10.40 -0.62 59.35
C ARG A 57 11.40 -1.69 59.83
N PRO A 58 11.68 -1.77 61.14
CA PRO A 58 12.61 -2.75 61.71
C PRO A 58 12.03 -4.18 61.67
N PRO A 59 12.90 -5.22 61.72
CA PRO A 59 12.47 -6.61 61.57
C PRO A 59 11.70 -7.11 62.79
N ALA A 60 10.47 -7.59 62.58
CA ALA A 60 9.68 -8.30 63.57
C ALA A 60 10.05 -9.80 63.59
N ALA A 61 10.02 -10.39 64.79
CA ALA A 61 10.28 -11.78 65.11
C ALA A 61 9.42 -12.78 64.29
N PRO A 62 9.88 -14.04 64.12
CA PRO A 62 9.19 -15.03 63.29
C PRO A 62 7.84 -15.43 63.91
N ALA A 63 6.74 -15.08 63.23
CA ALA A 63 5.40 -15.53 63.56
C ALA A 63 5.09 -16.91 62.93
N ALA A 64 4.26 -17.67 63.63
CA ALA A 64 3.78 -19.01 63.28
C ALA A 64 3.15 -19.10 61.86
N PRO A 65 3.14 -20.30 61.24
CA PRO A 65 2.58 -20.48 59.91
C PRO A 65 1.08 -20.15 59.86
N PRO A 66 0.60 -19.51 58.78
CA PRO A 66 -0.80 -19.12 58.64
C PRO A 66 -1.71 -20.35 58.42
N PRO A 67 -2.98 -20.28 58.84
CA PRO A 67 -3.97 -21.30 58.49
C PRO A 67 -4.26 -21.30 56.98
N PRO A 68 -4.73 -22.43 56.42
CA PRO A 68 -5.01 -22.53 54.99
C PRO A 68 -6.13 -21.57 54.56
N PRO A 69 -6.08 -21.09 53.30
CA PRO A 69 -7.07 -20.15 52.78
C PRO A 69 -8.46 -20.79 52.65
N PRO A 70 -9.54 -20.05 52.90
CA PRO A 70 -10.89 -20.56 52.67
C PRO A 70 -11.14 -20.77 51.18
N ALA A 71 -11.84 -21.85 50.85
CA ALA A 71 -12.24 -22.22 49.50
C ALA A 71 -12.95 -21.05 48.79
N ALA A 72 -12.48 -20.72 47.59
CA ALA A 72 -13.06 -19.69 46.74
C ALA A 72 -14.53 -20.02 46.44
N ARG A 73 -15.43 -19.18 46.95
CA ARG A 73 -16.83 -19.18 46.52
C ARG A 73 -16.90 -18.64 45.09
N SER A 74 -17.54 -19.40 44.21
CA SER A 74 -17.87 -18.97 42.85
C SER A 74 -18.58 -17.61 42.85
N PRO A 75 -18.27 -16.71 41.91
CA PRO A 75 -18.98 -15.45 41.78
C PRO A 75 -20.46 -15.70 41.46
N LEU A 76 -21.34 -15.01 42.19
CA LEU A 76 -22.77 -14.98 41.89
C LEU A 76 -23.01 -14.44 40.47
N PRO A 77 -24.01 -14.97 39.75
CA PRO A 77 -24.40 -14.42 38.46
C PRO A 77 -24.91 -12.97 38.62
N PRO A 78 -24.71 -12.11 37.62
CA PRO A 78 -25.20 -10.75 37.65
C PRO A 78 -26.74 -10.73 37.73
N PRO A 79 -27.33 -9.71 38.38
CA PRO A 79 -28.78 -9.55 38.44
C PRO A 79 -29.36 -9.38 37.02
N PRO A 80 -30.61 -9.83 36.78
CA PRO A 80 -31.26 -9.63 35.50
C PRO A 80 -31.43 -8.13 35.22
N LEU A 81 -31.01 -7.73 34.02
CA LEU A 81 -31.28 -6.40 33.50
C LEU A 81 -32.80 -6.20 33.38
N SER A 82 -33.34 -5.25 34.16
CA SER A 82 -34.69 -4.73 33.92
C SER A 82 -34.78 -4.20 32.49
N PRO A 83 -35.84 -4.53 31.74
CA PRO A 83 -36.00 -4.07 30.37
C PRO A 83 -36.19 -2.55 30.36
N ALA A 84 -35.24 -1.83 29.77
CA ALA A 84 -35.42 -0.44 29.41
C ALA A 84 -36.66 -0.31 28.53
N ALA A 85 -37.59 0.55 28.94
CA ALA A 85 -38.82 0.85 28.21
C ALA A 85 -38.48 1.22 26.75
N ARG A 86 -39.05 0.48 25.81
CA ARG A 86 -39.01 0.85 24.39
C ARG A 86 -39.72 2.20 24.21
N PRO A 87 -39.15 3.17 23.48
CA PRO A 87 -39.90 4.32 23.04
C PRO A 87 -41.07 3.86 22.15
N PRO A 88 -42.24 4.54 22.22
CA PRO A 88 -43.39 4.20 21.40
C PRO A 88 -43.07 4.37 19.92
N PRO A 89 -43.64 3.54 19.04
CA PRO A 89 -43.45 3.67 17.61
C PRO A 89 -44.04 5.01 17.12
N PRO A 90 -43.45 5.63 16.08
CA PRO A 90 -43.99 6.83 15.48
C PRO A 90 -45.41 6.59 14.93
N PRO A 91 -46.27 7.62 14.90
CA PRO A 91 -47.63 7.51 14.39
C PRO A 91 -47.62 7.07 12.92
N ARG A 92 -48.42 6.04 12.62
CA ARG A 92 -48.64 5.56 11.26
C ARG A 92 -49.30 6.65 10.43
N THR A 93 -48.60 7.12 9.41
CA THR A 93 -49.19 7.92 8.32
C THR A 93 -50.19 7.04 7.57
N PRO A 94 -51.42 7.50 7.30
CA PRO A 94 -52.40 6.72 6.54
C PRO A 94 -51.87 6.44 5.12
N ALA A 95 -51.96 5.18 4.73
CA ALA A 95 -51.57 4.69 3.41
C ALA A 95 -52.37 5.40 2.32
N ALA A 96 -51.69 5.81 1.25
CA ALA A 96 -52.33 6.29 0.04
C ALA A 96 -53.24 5.19 -0.55
N PRO A 97 -54.42 5.55 -1.10
CA PRO A 97 -55.35 4.59 -1.69
C PRO A 97 -54.72 3.89 -2.90
N PRO A 98 -55.06 2.61 -3.14
CA PRO A 98 -54.56 1.87 -4.29
C PRO A 98 -55.07 2.49 -5.60
N PRO A 99 -54.25 2.48 -6.68
CA PRO A 99 -54.71 2.93 -7.99
C PRO A 99 -55.81 2.01 -8.53
N LEU A 100 -56.81 2.64 -9.15
CA LEU A 100 -57.95 1.98 -9.79
C LEU A 100 -57.49 0.99 -10.88
N PRO A 101 -58.18 -0.15 -11.04
CA PRO A 101 -57.89 -1.12 -12.09
C PRO A 101 -58.18 -0.50 -13.46
N ARG A 102 -57.16 -0.46 -14.32
CA ARG A 102 -57.33 -0.12 -15.74
C ARG A 102 -58.13 -1.23 -16.43
N ALA A 103 -59.21 -0.84 -17.10
CA ALA A 103 -60.01 -1.70 -17.93
C ALA A 103 -59.16 -2.37 -19.02
N ARG A 104 -59.28 -3.70 -19.14
CA ARG A 104 -58.74 -4.50 -20.23
C ARG A 104 -59.47 -4.12 -21.52
N ALA A 105 -58.70 -3.72 -22.54
CA ALA A 105 -59.17 -3.74 -23.92
C ALA A 105 -59.32 -5.20 -24.41
N PRO A 106 -60.27 -5.49 -25.30
CA PRO A 106 -60.46 -6.82 -25.88
C PRO A 106 -59.30 -7.19 -26.82
N PRO A 107 -59.03 -8.50 -27.04
CA PRO A 107 -57.94 -8.96 -27.88
C PRO A 107 -58.23 -8.65 -29.34
N ALA A 108 -57.23 -8.09 -30.03
CA ALA A 108 -57.19 -8.04 -31.48
C ALA A 108 -56.59 -9.34 -32.00
N ASP A 109 -57.18 -9.88 -33.06
CA ASP A 109 -56.81 -11.12 -33.73
C ASP A 109 -55.31 -11.19 -34.07
N GLU A 110 -54.67 -12.29 -33.65
CA GLU A 110 -53.30 -12.63 -34.05
C GLU A 110 -53.32 -13.24 -35.46
N PRO A 111 -52.54 -12.71 -36.42
CA PRO A 111 -52.23 -13.44 -37.63
C PRO A 111 -51.21 -14.54 -37.34
N GLU A 112 -51.59 -15.78 -37.62
CA GLU A 112 -50.70 -16.93 -37.73
C GLU A 112 -49.58 -16.67 -38.76
N GLY A 113 -48.36 -17.04 -38.39
CA GLY A 113 -47.33 -17.40 -39.35
C GLY A 113 -46.27 -16.34 -39.64
N VAL A 114 -45.33 -16.16 -38.71
CA VAL A 114 -43.95 -15.79 -39.08
C VAL A 114 -43.01 -16.74 -38.33
N ALA A 115 -42.21 -17.44 -39.12
CA ALA A 115 -41.27 -18.47 -38.72
C ALA A 115 -40.42 -18.08 -37.51
N ASP A 116 -40.19 -19.07 -36.65
CA ASP A 116 -39.15 -19.10 -35.63
C ASP A 116 -37.79 -18.74 -36.26
N ALA A 117 -37.47 -17.45 -36.26
CA ALA A 117 -36.11 -16.98 -36.38
C ALA A 117 -35.39 -17.50 -35.14
N VAL A 118 -34.69 -18.61 -35.31
CA VAL A 118 -33.66 -19.13 -34.40
C VAL A 118 -32.93 -17.93 -33.83
N ALA A 119 -33.20 -17.65 -32.55
CA ALA A 119 -32.53 -16.59 -31.83
C ALA A 119 -31.03 -16.86 -31.97
N ALA A 120 -30.37 -16.06 -32.81
CA ALA A 120 -28.93 -16.10 -32.94
C ALA A 120 -28.41 -15.95 -31.50
N ASP A 121 -27.80 -17.02 -30.99
CA ASP A 121 -27.11 -17.04 -29.72
C ASP A 121 -26.33 -15.73 -29.64
N SER A 122 -26.79 -14.84 -28.77
CA SER A 122 -26.13 -13.58 -28.49
C SER A 122 -24.80 -13.97 -27.90
N LEU A 123 -23.78 -14.07 -28.76
CA LEU A 123 -22.41 -14.39 -28.37
C LEU A 123 -22.02 -13.33 -27.35
N ALA A 124 -22.08 -13.71 -26.08
CA ALA A 124 -21.76 -12.82 -24.97
C ALA A 124 -20.40 -12.20 -25.27
N ALA A 125 -20.32 -10.87 -25.19
CA ALA A 125 -19.06 -10.16 -25.38
C ALA A 125 -17.98 -10.83 -24.50
N PRO A 126 -16.75 -10.99 -25.02
CA PRO A 126 -15.69 -11.59 -24.24
C PRO A 126 -15.51 -10.83 -22.91
N PRO A 127 -15.19 -11.52 -21.81
CA PRO A 127 -14.99 -10.86 -20.52
C PRO A 127 -13.92 -9.77 -20.63
N SER A 128 -14.00 -8.74 -19.78
CA SER A 128 -12.93 -7.74 -19.76
C SER A 128 -11.62 -8.35 -19.23
N LEU A 129 -10.47 -7.77 -19.59
CA LEU A 129 -9.19 -8.21 -19.03
C LEU A 129 -9.17 -8.12 -17.49
N VAL A 130 -9.86 -7.13 -16.93
CA VAL A 130 -9.99 -7.00 -15.47
C VAL A 130 -10.79 -8.16 -14.89
N ASP A 131 -11.88 -8.58 -15.53
CA ASP A 131 -12.67 -9.73 -15.08
C ASP A 131 -11.87 -11.04 -15.15
N GLU A 132 -11.05 -11.21 -16.20
CA GLU A 132 -10.12 -12.34 -16.31
C GLU A 132 -9.11 -12.36 -15.17
N LEU A 133 -8.46 -11.22 -14.89
CA LEU A 133 -7.49 -11.12 -13.79
C LEU A 133 -8.14 -11.37 -12.42
N VAL A 134 -9.36 -10.86 -12.21
CA VAL A 134 -10.12 -11.13 -10.99
C VAL A 134 -10.49 -12.61 -10.87
N ALA A 135 -10.80 -13.29 -11.97
CA ALA A 135 -11.09 -14.72 -11.98
C ALA A 135 -9.89 -15.57 -11.56
N LEU A 136 -8.65 -15.11 -11.79
CA LEU A 136 -7.43 -15.81 -11.35
C LEU A 136 -7.37 -16.01 -9.83
N ALA A 137 -7.96 -15.12 -9.04
CA ALA A 137 -8.02 -15.26 -7.58
C ALA A 137 -8.85 -16.46 -7.10
N ALA A 138 -9.69 -17.04 -7.97
CA ALA A 138 -10.46 -18.25 -7.67
C ALA A 138 -9.73 -19.55 -8.05
N LEU A 139 -8.65 -19.46 -8.84
CA LEU A 139 -7.85 -20.61 -9.27
C LEU A 139 -6.88 -21.04 -8.16
N PRO A 140 -6.41 -22.30 -8.18
CA PRO A 140 -5.20 -22.68 -7.45
C PRO A 140 -4.02 -21.75 -7.81
N PRO A 141 -3.17 -21.34 -6.86
CA PRO A 141 -2.09 -20.38 -7.12
C PRO A 141 -1.19 -20.76 -8.30
N ARG A 142 -0.83 -22.05 -8.43
CA ARG A 142 0.01 -22.54 -9.54
C ARG A 142 -0.63 -22.34 -10.91
N GLU A 143 -1.95 -22.54 -11.01
CA GLU A 143 -2.67 -22.37 -12.28
C GLU A 143 -2.79 -20.89 -12.65
N ALA A 144 -3.06 -20.03 -11.67
CA ALA A 144 -3.06 -18.58 -11.87
C ALA A 144 -1.67 -18.08 -12.32
N LEU A 145 -0.59 -18.57 -11.72
CA LEU A 145 0.77 -18.24 -12.13
C LEU A 145 1.11 -18.76 -13.53
N ALA A 146 0.69 -19.99 -13.86
CA ALA A 146 0.88 -20.54 -15.21
C ALA A 146 0.15 -19.72 -16.28
N TYR A 147 -1.05 -19.21 -15.95
CA TYR A 147 -1.76 -18.27 -16.81
C TYR A 147 -0.98 -16.96 -16.99
N LEU A 148 -0.43 -16.37 -15.92
CA LEU A 148 0.41 -15.15 -16.03
C LEU A 148 1.71 -15.40 -16.80
N ASP A 149 2.32 -16.57 -16.66
CA ASP A 149 3.55 -16.97 -17.36
C ASP A 149 3.35 -17.13 -18.87
N ALA A 150 2.11 -17.39 -19.32
CA ALA A 150 1.74 -17.38 -20.73
C ALA A 150 1.69 -15.95 -21.33
N ASP A 151 1.91 -14.92 -20.50
CA ASP A 151 1.91 -13.50 -20.83
C ASP A 151 0.61 -12.98 -21.50
N PRO A 152 -0.57 -13.20 -20.88
CA PRO A 152 -1.87 -12.84 -21.45
C PRO A 152 -2.08 -11.32 -21.54
N LEU A 153 -1.21 -10.53 -20.90
CA LEU A 153 -1.24 -9.07 -20.92
C LEU A 153 -0.15 -8.46 -21.83
N ASP A 154 0.62 -9.28 -22.55
CA ASP A 154 1.73 -8.85 -23.42
C ASP A 154 2.72 -7.90 -22.72
N VAL A 155 3.08 -8.21 -21.47
CA VAL A 155 3.97 -7.39 -20.64
C VAL A 155 5.34 -8.02 -20.40
N GLU A 156 5.46 -9.35 -20.39
CA GLU A 156 6.71 -10.04 -20.05
C GLU A 156 7.81 -9.78 -21.07
N ARG A 157 7.43 -9.68 -22.35
CA ARG A 157 8.38 -9.45 -23.46
C ARG A 157 8.81 -7.99 -23.61
N VAL A 158 8.25 -7.08 -22.82
CA VAL A 158 8.50 -5.64 -22.93
C VAL A 158 9.75 -5.24 -22.14
N SER A 159 10.90 -5.16 -22.82
CA SER A 159 12.13 -4.64 -22.23
C SER A 159 12.23 -3.11 -22.29
N ASN A 160 11.52 -2.48 -23.21
CA ASN A 160 11.47 -1.04 -23.39
C ASN A 160 10.02 -0.56 -23.47
N ALA A 161 9.56 0.15 -22.44
CA ALA A 161 8.20 0.67 -22.36
C ALA A 161 7.82 1.64 -23.49
N THR A 162 8.80 2.31 -24.10
CA THR A 162 8.55 3.23 -25.23
C THR A 162 8.31 2.52 -26.55
N ALA A 163 8.74 1.28 -26.69
CA ALA A 163 8.52 0.47 -27.89
C ALA A 163 7.15 -0.24 -27.88
N TRP A 164 6.46 -0.23 -26.74
CA TRP A 164 5.16 -0.88 -26.62
C TRP A 164 4.08 -0.14 -27.40
N THR A 165 3.24 -0.91 -28.08
CA THR A 165 2.13 -0.45 -28.93
C THR A 165 0.80 -0.72 -28.26
N CYS A 166 -0.15 0.21 -28.41
CA CYS A 166 -1.48 0.02 -27.87
C CYS A 166 -2.19 -1.14 -28.57
N PRO A 167 -2.66 -2.16 -27.83
CA PRO A 167 -3.36 -3.30 -28.40
C PRO A 167 -4.87 -3.06 -28.43
N ASP A 168 -5.57 -3.83 -29.26
CA ASP A 168 -7.01 -3.72 -29.46
C ASP A 168 -7.79 -4.02 -28.17
N ARG A 169 -7.33 -5.02 -27.40
CA ARG A 169 -7.93 -5.39 -26.12
C ARG A 169 -7.29 -4.58 -24.99
N ARG A 170 -7.97 -3.53 -24.55
CA ARG A 170 -7.48 -2.63 -23.49
C ARG A 170 -7.87 -3.12 -22.09
N LEU A 171 -6.93 -2.99 -21.16
CA LEU A 171 -7.11 -3.24 -19.74
C LEU A 171 -7.88 -2.10 -19.09
N LEU A 172 -7.47 -0.87 -19.38
CA LEU A 172 -8.10 0.33 -18.86
C LEU A 172 -9.28 0.69 -19.77
N SER A 173 -10.48 0.25 -19.37
CA SER A 173 -11.71 0.68 -20.03
C SER A 173 -11.89 2.20 -19.89
N SER A 174 -12.53 2.82 -20.86
CA SER A 174 -12.94 4.22 -20.82
C SER A 174 -13.99 4.58 -19.77
N SER A 175 -14.38 3.65 -18.88
CA SER A 175 -15.40 3.87 -17.85
C SER A 175 -15.15 5.17 -17.07
N PRO A 176 -16.00 6.21 -17.23
CA PRO A 176 -15.78 7.52 -16.61
C PRO A 176 -15.74 7.46 -15.08
N ARG A 177 -16.37 6.45 -14.48
CA ARG A 177 -16.41 6.25 -13.02
C ARG A 177 -15.08 5.78 -12.44
N ARG A 178 -14.19 5.22 -13.26
CA ARG A 178 -12.91 4.65 -12.82
C ARG A 178 -11.71 5.49 -13.23
N ASN A 179 -11.94 6.53 -14.04
CA ASN A 179 -10.87 7.42 -14.50
C ASN A 179 -10.38 8.36 -13.38
N PRO A 180 -9.06 8.61 -13.30
CA PRO A 180 -8.49 9.64 -12.42
C PRO A 180 -9.09 11.03 -12.70
N SER A 181 -9.16 11.90 -11.68
CA SER A 181 -9.71 13.25 -11.85
C SER A 181 -8.82 14.11 -12.75
N ARG A 182 -9.34 14.45 -13.94
CA ARG A 182 -8.70 15.43 -14.83
C ARG A 182 -8.55 16.80 -14.16
N ALA A 183 -9.49 17.17 -13.28
CA ALA A 183 -9.44 18.42 -12.53
C ALA A 183 -8.28 18.42 -11.53
N ALA A 184 -8.03 17.31 -10.81
CA ALA A 184 -6.88 17.19 -9.91
C ALA A 184 -5.56 17.36 -10.67
N ALA A 185 -5.41 16.70 -11.82
CA ALA A 185 -4.22 16.84 -12.66
C ALA A 185 -4.00 18.29 -13.13
N ALA A 186 -5.06 18.94 -13.64
CA ALA A 186 -5.00 20.34 -14.08
C ALA A 186 -4.69 21.30 -12.93
N ASN A 187 -5.29 21.09 -11.76
CA ASN A 187 -5.08 21.90 -10.57
C ASN A 187 -3.64 21.78 -10.06
N LEU A 188 -3.07 20.57 -10.05
CA LEU A 188 -1.68 20.34 -9.67
C LEU A 188 -0.72 21.00 -10.67
N LYS A 189 -0.96 20.84 -11.98
CA LYS A 189 -0.16 21.46 -13.04
C LYS A 189 -0.17 22.99 -12.96
N ALA A 190 -1.32 23.57 -12.63
CA ALA A 190 -1.48 25.01 -12.41
C ALA A 190 -1.01 25.49 -11.01
N ALA A 191 -0.44 24.59 -10.20
CA ALA A 191 0.00 24.86 -8.83
C ALA A 191 -1.07 25.55 -7.96
N LYS A 192 -2.35 25.18 -8.14
CA LYS A 192 -3.44 25.80 -7.37
C LYS A 192 -3.28 25.52 -5.87
N PRO A 193 -3.60 26.49 -4.99
CA PRO A 193 -3.61 26.27 -3.55
C PRO A 193 -4.47 25.07 -3.17
N GLY A 194 -3.91 24.18 -2.34
CA GLY A 194 -4.60 22.95 -1.90
C GLY A 194 -4.48 21.76 -2.84
N ALA A 195 -3.99 21.94 -4.08
CA ALA A 195 -3.66 20.82 -4.96
C ALA A 195 -2.37 20.12 -4.50
N PHE A 196 -2.38 18.81 -4.42
CA PHE A 196 -1.26 18.02 -3.90
C PHE A 196 -1.20 16.62 -4.52
N VAL A 197 -0.07 15.95 -4.32
CA VAL A 197 0.11 14.54 -4.64
C VAL A 197 -0.12 13.70 -3.40
N TRP A 198 -1.03 12.73 -3.48
CA TRP A 198 -1.07 11.61 -2.55
C TRP A 198 -0.19 10.49 -3.10
N PHE A 199 0.90 10.18 -2.42
CA PHE A 199 1.77 9.08 -2.78
C PHE A 199 1.53 7.88 -1.85
N ASP A 200 0.92 6.82 -2.38
CA ASP A 200 0.74 5.61 -1.60
C ASP A 200 1.98 4.72 -1.73
N HIS A 201 2.75 4.66 -0.65
CA HIS A 201 4.06 4.04 -0.58
C HIS A 201 3.90 2.55 -0.21
N LEU A 202 4.26 1.65 -1.14
CA LEU A 202 4.50 0.25 -0.79
C LEU A 202 5.91 0.11 -0.21
N SER A 203 6.02 -0.42 1.01
CA SER A 203 7.34 -0.54 1.65
C SER A 203 8.31 -1.32 0.76
N LYS A 204 9.50 -0.73 0.54
CA LYS A 204 10.55 -1.25 -0.36
C LYS A 204 10.20 -1.35 -1.84
N ALA A 205 9.22 -0.58 -2.30
CA ALA A 205 8.90 -0.39 -3.71
C ALA A 205 9.48 0.90 -4.33
N GLY A 206 10.45 1.57 -3.69
CA GLY A 206 11.16 2.71 -4.31
C GLY A 206 10.66 4.11 -3.94
N GLY A 207 9.89 4.27 -2.85
CA GLY A 207 9.40 5.59 -2.47
C GLY A 207 10.47 6.59 -2.00
N THR A 208 11.67 6.13 -1.60
CA THR A 208 12.83 7.04 -1.45
C THR A 208 13.16 7.75 -2.76
N SER A 209 13.22 7.01 -3.87
CA SER A 209 13.49 7.56 -5.19
C SER A 209 12.39 8.50 -5.63
N PHE A 210 11.13 8.11 -5.43
CA PHE A 210 10.00 8.99 -5.70
C PHE A 210 10.09 10.30 -4.92
N CYS A 211 10.41 10.24 -3.63
CA CYS A 211 10.43 11.44 -2.81
C CYS A 211 11.55 12.40 -3.19
N GLU A 212 12.74 11.89 -3.50
CA GLU A 212 13.80 12.74 -4.02
C GLU A 212 13.43 13.36 -5.36
N PHE A 213 12.82 12.58 -6.25
CA PHE A 213 12.30 13.07 -7.51
C PHE A 213 11.25 14.17 -7.32
N ALA A 214 10.32 13.99 -6.39
CA ALA A 214 9.34 15.00 -6.00
C ALA A 214 10.02 16.25 -5.43
N ARG A 215 11.03 16.12 -4.55
CA ARG A 215 11.81 17.24 -4.01
C ARG A 215 12.52 18.03 -5.09
N ARG A 216 13.05 17.37 -6.13
CA ARG A 216 13.71 18.04 -7.26
C ARG A 216 12.70 18.87 -8.06
N ASN A 217 11.49 18.35 -8.28
CA ASN A 217 10.46 19.03 -9.07
C ASN A 217 9.66 20.10 -8.30
N LEU A 218 9.34 19.85 -7.02
CA LEU A 218 8.51 20.74 -6.19
C LEU A 218 9.33 21.67 -5.29
N GLY A 219 10.58 21.30 -4.99
CA GLY A 219 11.46 22.01 -4.05
C GLY A 219 11.31 21.54 -2.60
N ILE A 220 12.39 21.66 -1.82
CA ILE A 220 12.47 21.17 -0.43
C ILE A 220 11.39 21.75 0.50
N LYS A 221 10.94 22.99 0.26
CA LYS A 221 9.93 23.66 1.08
C LYS A 221 8.50 23.16 0.82
N ARG A 222 8.27 22.47 -0.31
CA ARG A 222 6.96 21.97 -0.72
C ARG A 222 6.86 20.46 -0.62
N THR A 223 7.87 19.82 -0.05
CA THR A 223 7.94 18.37 0.07
C THR A 223 8.34 18.03 1.51
N PRO A 224 7.56 17.21 2.23
CA PRO A 224 7.95 16.77 3.56
C PRO A 224 9.34 16.13 3.55
N SER A 225 10.05 16.29 4.66
CA SER A 225 11.26 15.52 4.91
C SER A 225 10.93 14.02 5.04
N TYR A 226 11.96 13.17 5.06
CA TYR A 226 11.85 11.71 5.27
C TYR A 226 10.81 10.99 4.40
N TYR A 227 11.19 10.62 3.17
CA TYR A 227 10.34 9.88 2.22
C TYR A 227 8.96 10.49 1.97
N CYS A 228 8.83 11.81 2.09
CA CYS A 228 7.62 12.58 1.82
C CYS A 228 6.50 12.29 2.83
N MET A 229 6.87 11.79 4.00
CA MET A 229 5.96 11.50 5.10
C MET A 229 6.06 12.60 6.14
N PRO A 230 4.96 13.28 6.50
CA PRO A 230 4.98 14.24 7.59
C PRO A 230 5.30 13.59 8.93
N PRO A 231 5.90 14.35 9.87
CA PRO A 231 5.83 13.97 11.26
C PRO A 231 4.38 14.13 11.77
N ASP A 232 3.89 13.16 12.53
CA ASP A 232 2.67 13.33 13.32
C ASP A 232 3.06 13.86 14.70
N PRO A 233 2.54 15.02 15.14
CA PRO A 233 2.91 15.61 16.43
C PRO A 233 2.53 14.72 17.63
N LYS A 234 1.59 13.78 17.47
CA LYS A 234 1.15 12.85 18.51
C LYS A 234 1.94 11.55 18.51
N VAL A 235 2.65 11.23 17.42
CA VAL A 235 3.45 9.99 17.29
C VAL A 235 4.93 10.36 17.16
N PRO A 236 5.77 10.05 18.17
CA PRO A 236 7.19 10.36 18.08
C PRO A 236 7.85 9.71 16.84
N GLY A 237 8.39 10.54 15.93
CA GLY A 237 9.11 10.11 14.72
C GLY A 237 8.49 10.62 13.42
N PRO A 238 9.08 10.32 12.25
CA PRO A 238 8.41 10.54 10.98
C PRO A 238 7.22 9.58 10.86
N ASP A 239 6.01 10.11 10.64
CA ASP A 239 4.81 9.29 10.65
C ASP A 239 4.33 9.00 9.22
N GLY A 240 4.52 7.75 8.79
CA GLY A 240 3.99 7.24 7.53
C GLY A 240 2.53 6.80 7.60
N ARG A 241 1.81 7.12 8.67
CA ARG A 241 0.42 6.70 8.95
C ARG A 241 -0.62 7.79 8.65
N VAL A 242 -0.30 8.69 7.71
CA VAL A 242 -1.25 9.71 7.25
C VAL A 242 -2.51 9.12 6.64
N GLY A 243 -2.50 7.83 6.27
CA GLY A 243 -3.69 7.09 5.83
C GLY A 243 -4.83 7.08 6.86
N ARG A 244 -4.55 7.31 8.14
CA ARG A 244 -5.57 7.41 9.20
C ARG A 244 -6.15 8.80 9.40
N TRP A 245 -5.54 9.83 8.82
CA TRP A 245 -5.96 11.19 9.10
C TRP A 245 -7.37 11.45 8.56
N PRO A 246 -8.29 11.97 9.40
CA PRO A 246 -9.56 12.48 8.90
C PRO A 246 -9.34 13.58 7.86
N GLY A 247 -10.27 13.73 6.91
CA GLY A 247 -10.19 14.76 5.87
C GLY A 247 -9.86 16.17 6.39
N PRO A 248 -10.52 16.67 7.46
CA PRO A 248 -10.18 17.97 8.05
C PRO A 248 -8.73 18.09 8.55
N GLN A 249 -8.16 17.00 9.09
CA GLN A 249 -6.77 16.99 9.55
C GLN A 249 -5.80 17.07 8.37
N LEU A 250 -6.02 16.26 7.33
CA LEU A 250 -5.19 16.28 6.12
C LEU A 250 -5.26 17.64 5.41
N LYS A 251 -6.46 18.22 5.29
CA LYS A 251 -6.67 19.55 4.72
C LYS A 251 -5.90 20.62 5.50
N GLY A 252 -6.08 20.66 6.83
CA GLY A 252 -5.37 21.60 7.68
C GLY A 252 -3.84 21.42 7.63
N TYR A 253 -3.34 20.19 7.47
CA TYR A 253 -1.92 19.94 7.25
C TYR A 253 -1.40 20.57 5.95
N ILE A 254 -2.08 20.32 4.82
CA ILE A 254 -1.69 20.85 3.50
C ILE A 254 -1.72 22.38 3.53
N GLU A 255 -2.76 22.97 4.12
CA GLU A 255 -2.91 24.42 4.23
C GLU A 255 -1.85 25.09 5.10
N ARG A 256 -1.45 24.47 6.22
CA ARG A 256 -0.44 25.02 7.13
C ARG A 256 0.99 24.87 6.60
N THR A 257 1.31 23.69 6.05
CA THR A 257 2.68 23.37 5.62
C THR A 257 3.01 23.84 4.21
N LYS A 258 1.98 24.09 3.38
CA LYS A 258 2.12 24.37 1.94
C LYS A 258 2.84 23.25 1.17
N HIS A 259 2.90 22.05 1.74
CA HIS A 259 3.43 20.89 1.04
C HIS A 259 2.48 20.47 -0.09
N ALA A 260 3.07 20.09 -1.22
CA ALA A 260 2.38 19.64 -2.42
C ALA A 260 2.48 18.12 -2.61
N VAL A 261 2.99 17.39 -1.63
CA VAL A 261 3.01 15.92 -1.60
C VAL A 261 2.84 15.43 -0.17
N VAL A 262 2.07 14.36 -0.01
CA VAL A 262 1.84 13.64 1.23
C VAL A 262 1.91 12.15 0.92
N ALA A 263 2.65 11.38 1.73
CA ALA A 263 2.82 9.95 1.51
C ALA A 263 2.33 9.09 2.67
N ASN A 264 1.70 7.95 2.34
CA ASN A 264 1.24 6.92 3.28
C ASN A 264 1.97 5.60 3.03
N GLU A 265 2.71 5.07 3.99
CA GLU A 265 3.42 3.79 3.86
C GLU A 265 2.75 2.64 4.61
N TRP A 266 2.19 2.93 5.79
CA TRP A 266 1.88 1.87 6.75
C TRP A 266 0.42 1.45 6.77
N ASP A 267 -0.49 2.35 6.41
CA ASP A 267 -1.92 2.08 6.51
C ASP A 267 -2.54 1.65 5.21
N ALA A 268 -3.73 1.05 5.30
CA ALA A 268 -4.59 0.84 4.15
C ALA A 268 -4.84 2.16 3.41
N PHE A 269 -5.01 2.09 2.09
CA PHE A 269 -5.25 3.25 1.26
C PHE A 269 -6.60 3.92 1.60
N PRO A 270 -6.65 5.21 1.97
CA PRO A 270 -7.88 5.85 2.48
C PRO A 270 -8.80 6.34 1.34
N ALA A 271 -9.18 5.46 0.42
CA ALA A 271 -9.99 5.80 -0.75
C ALA A 271 -11.23 6.65 -0.44
N PRO A 272 -12.06 6.38 0.60
CA PRO A 272 -13.28 7.14 0.84
C PRO A 272 -13.00 8.59 1.22
N VAL A 273 -11.91 8.85 1.96
CA VAL A 273 -11.52 10.21 2.33
C VAL A 273 -11.02 10.96 1.09
N LEU A 274 -10.16 10.33 0.29
CA LEU A 274 -9.60 10.97 -0.91
C LEU A 274 -10.68 11.21 -1.98
N GLU A 275 -11.61 10.27 -2.16
CA GLU A 275 -12.70 10.39 -3.14
C GLU A 275 -13.79 11.39 -2.72
N ARG A 276 -14.11 11.47 -1.42
CA ARG A 276 -15.13 12.40 -0.93
C ARG A 276 -14.58 13.82 -0.78
N ASP A 277 -13.42 13.96 -0.15
CA ASP A 277 -12.93 15.25 0.34
C ASP A 277 -11.87 15.88 -0.57
N PHE A 278 -11.22 15.09 -1.44
CA PHE A 278 -10.04 15.53 -2.20
C PHE A 278 -10.03 15.11 -3.68
N ARG A 279 -11.16 14.66 -4.25
CA ARG A 279 -11.21 14.11 -5.61
C ARG A 279 -10.56 15.00 -6.67
N ASP A 280 -10.78 16.30 -6.58
CA ASP A 280 -10.27 17.29 -7.53
C ASP A 280 -9.04 18.06 -7.04
N ALA A 281 -8.51 17.67 -5.87
CA ALA A 281 -7.32 18.27 -5.27
C ALA A 281 -6.13 17.30 -5.22
N ALA A 282 -6.39 15.99 -5.12
CA ALA A 282 -5.38 14.96 -4.94
C ALA A 282 -5.05 14.24 -6.24
N VAL A 283 -3.80 14.37 -6.69
CA VAL A 283 -3.23 13.47 -7.70
C VAL A 283 -2.69 12.23 -7.01
N LEU A 284 -3.27 11.08 -7.32
CA LEU A 284 -2.95 9.79 -6.74
C LEU A 284 -1.79 9.13 -7.50
N MET A 285 -0.72 8.79 -6.79
CA MET A 285 0.46 8.14 -7.35
C MET A 285 0.91 6.96 -6.48
N THR A 286 1.43 5.89 -7.10
CA THR A 286 2.10 4.80 -6.39
C THR A 286 3.19 4.18 -7.26
N ILE A 287 4.14 3.51 -6.60
CA ILE A 287 5.11 2.63 -7.25
C ILE A 287 4.87 1.22 -6.73
N ILE A 288 4.68 0.29 -7.65
CA ILE A 288 4.56 -1.14 -7.36
C ILE A 288 5.87 -1.80 -7.76
N ARG A 289 6.30 -2.78 -6.99
CA ARG A 289 7.50 -3.58 -7.24
C ARG A 289 7.09 -5.03 -7.40
N ASP A 290 7.88 -5.78 -8.17
CA ASP A 290 7.82 -7.24 -8.15
C ASP A 290 7.72 -7.73 -6.70
N PRO A 291 6.70 -8.56 -6.38
CA PRO A 291 6.39 -8.86 -4.99
C PRO A 291 7.51 -9.61 -4.28
N LEU A 292 8.25 -10.46 -4.99
CA LEU A 292 9.35 -11.22 -4.42
C LEU A 292 10.58 -10.34 -4.23
N ASP A 293 10.92 -9.49 -5.20
CA ASP A 293 12.00 -8.50 -5.05
C ASP A 293 11.72 -7.54 -3.87
N ARG A 294 10.45 -7.17 -3.66
CA ARG A 294 10.00 -6.40 -2.50
C ARG A 294 10.25 -7.15 -1.19
N LEU A 295 9.90 -8.43 -1.12
CA LEU A 295 10.12 -9.27 0.08
C LEU A 295 11.60 -9.46 0.40
N VAL A 296 12.43 -9.71 -0.62
CA VAL A 296 13.90 -9.79 -0.47
C VAL A 296 14.47 -8.46 0.01
N SER A 297 14.08 -7.35 -0.61
CA SER A 297 14.50 -6.01 -0.17
C SER A 297 14.05 -5.69 1.26
N THR A 298 12.87 -6.18 1.64
CA THR A 298 12.32 -6.05 3.00
C THR A 298 13.16 -6.81 4.01
N HIS A 299 13.55 -8.04 3.72
CA HIS A 299 14.44 -8.83 4.59
C HIS A 299 15.85 -8.24 4.68
N LYS A 300 16.46 -7.86 3.55
CA LYS A 300 17.79 -7.20 3.56
C LYS A 300 17.79 -5.96 4.45
N PHE A 301 16.71 -5.16 4.40
CA PHE A 301 16.63 -3.95 5.21
C PHE A 301 16.23 -4.21 6.67
N TRP A 302 15.15 -4.94 6.94
CA TRP A 302 14.60 -5.09 8.29
C TRP A 302 15.10 -6.35 9.01
N GLY A 303 15.34 -7.42 8.27
CA GLY A 303 15.86 -8.68 8.80
C GLY A 303 17.37 -8.67 9.02
N ILE A 304 18.13 -7.97 8.17
CA ILE A 304 19.60 -7.92 8.22
C ILE A 304 20.10 -6.58 8.78
N LEU A 305 19.90 -5.49 8.03
CA LEU A 305 20.52 -4.19 8.30
C LEU A 305 20.04 -3.57 9.62
N ASN A 306 18.73 -3.51 9.84
CA ASN A 306 18.13 -2.90 11.05
C ASN A 306 17.85 -3.91 12.17
N ASN A 307 18.37 -5.13 12.05
CA ASN A 307 18.20 -6.14 13.08
C ASN A 307 19.37 -6.06 14.08
N PRO A 308 19.12 -5.76 15.37
CA PRO A 308 20.19 -5.66 16.37
C PRO A 308 20.83 -7.02 16.71
N ALA A 309 20.22 -8.14 16.31
CA ALA A 309 20.79 -9.46 16.54
C ALA A 309 22.13 -9.63 15.81
N LYS A 310 23.08 -10.28 16.50
CA LYS A 310 24.39 -10.67 15.94
C LYS A 310 24.22 -11.68 14.81
N VAL A 311 23.42 -12.72 15.06
CA VAL A 311 23.07 -13.72 14.06
C VAL A 311 21.92 -13.19 13.22
N LYS A 312 22.19 -12.99 11.93
CA LYS A 312 21.19 -12.52 10.98
C LYS A 312 20.26 -13.69 10.61
N PRO A 313 18.94 -13.48 10.59
CA PRO A 313 18.00 -14.54 10.30
C PRO A 313 18.01 -14.88 8.81
N GLU A 314 17.87 -16.16 8.50
CA GLU A 314 17.61 -16.61 7.13
C GLU A 314 16.32 -16.02 6.56
N LEU A 315 16.31 -15.76 5.25
CA LEU A 315 15.25 -15.05 4.53
C LEU A 315 13.88 -15.71 4.69
N VAL A 316 13.74 -16.97 4.29
CA VAL A 316 12.45 -17.66 4.27
C VAL A 316 11.87 -17.87 5.68
N PRO A 317 12.63 -18.36 6.68
CA PRO A 317 12.13 -18.44 8.06
C PRO A 317 11.73 -17.09 8.64
N TRP A 318 12.46 -16.02 8.30
CA TRP A 318 12.11 -14.67 8.74
C TRP A 318 10.78 -14.21 8.14
N LEU A 319 10.60 -14.37 6.83
CA LEU A 319 9.35 -14.02 6.13
C LEU A 319 8.16 -14.80 6.70
N LYS A 320 8.27 -16.13 6.88
CA LYS A 320 7.20 -16.95 7.49
C LYS A 320 6.78 -16.43 8.86
N ARG A 321 7.74 -16.06 9.72
CA ARG A 321 7.43 -15.45 11.04
C ARG A 321 6.75 -14.10 10.91
N LYS A 322 7.18 -13.25 9.98
CA LYS A 322 6.57 -11.93 9.74
C LYS A 322 5.15 -12.06 9.21
N ASN A 323 4.93 -12.93 8.24
CA ASN A 323 3.61 -13.21 7.71
C ASN A 323 2.66 -13.75 8.79
N ALA A 324 3.10 -14.73 9.59
CA ALA A 324 2.30 -15.25 10.71
C ALA A 324 1.93 -14.15 11.73
N ALA A 325 2.90 -13.29 12.08
CA ALA A 325 2.66 -12.16 12.97
C ALA A 325 1.72 -11.10 12.36
N ALA A 326 1.80 -10.89 11.04
CA ALA A 326 0.92 -9.97 10.31
C ALA A 326 -0.51 -10.49 10.26
N ARG A 327 -0.72 -11.79 10.00
CA ARG A 327 -2.06 -12.41 9.96
C ARG A 327 -2.77 -12.40 11.31
N ALA A 328 -2.01 -12.43 12.41
CA ALA A 328 -2.55 -12.28 13.75
C ALA A 328 -3.04 -10.84 14.07
N ARG A 329 -2.84 -9.87 13.17
CA ARG A 329 -3.11 -8.44 13.42
C ARG A 329 -3.79 -7.78 12.21
N PRO A 330 -4.92 -7.08 12.40
CA PRO A 330 -5.51 -6.30 11.31
C PRO A 330 -4.55 -5.19 10.86
N MET A 331 -4.60 -4.82 9.58
CA MET A 331 -3.69 -3.80 9.02
C MET A 331 -3.93 -2.41 9.64
N ARG A 332 -5.11 -2.19 10.24
CA ARG A 332 -5.57 -0.90 10.79
C ARG A 332 -5.10 -0.54 12.21
N ARG A 333 -4.36 -1.39 12.94
CA ARG A 333 -4.18 -1.19 14.41
C ARG A 333 -3.16 -0.12 14.82
N ASP A 334 -3.42 0.53 15.96
CA ASP A 334 -2.77 1.71 16.57
C ASP A 334 -1.40 1.49 17.21
N THR A 335 -0.80 0.31 17.12
CA THR A 335 0.47 0.14 17.82
C THR A 335 1.64 0.64 16.97
N THR A 336 2.58 1.31 17.62
CA THR A 336 3.74 1.95 16.99
C THR A 336 4.69 0.95 16.30
N ASN A 337 4.59 -0.36 16.58
CA ASN A 337 5.52 -1.39 16.09
C ASN A 337 4.91 -2.42 15.13
N ASP A 338 3.60 -2.39 14.85
CA ASP A 338 2.94 -3.42 14.02
C ASP A 338 3.35 -3.39 12.54
N PHE A 339 3.85 -2.24 12.06
CA PHE A 339 4.21 -2.06 10.65
C PHE A 339 5.30 -3.03 10.18
N LEU A 340 6.25 -3.40 11.06
CA LEU A 340 7.31 -4.36 10.73
C LEU A 340 6.82 -5.79 10.51
N SER A 341 5.63 -6.13 10.97
CA SER A 341 5.01 -7.42 10.63
C SER A 341 4.37 -7.35 9.25
N GLN A 342 3.69 -6.23 8.95
CA GLN A 342 2.98 -6.03 7.68
C GLN A 342 3.92 -6.04 6.47
N VAL A 343 5.15 -5.54 6.59
CA VAL A 343 6.10 -5.54 5.47
C VAL A 343 6.45 -6.94 4.94
N GLY A 344 6.41 -7.97 5.79
CA GLY A 344 6.67 -9.35 5.39
C GLY A 344 5.40 -10.17 5.14
N ARG A 345 4.24 -9.50 5.01
CA ARG A 345 2.95 -10.15 4.73
C ARG A 345 2.89 -10.59 3.27
N ASP A 346 2.30 -11.77 3.07
CA ASP A 346 1.96 -12.26 1.73
C ASP A 346 0.80 -11.46 1.15
N ASN A 347 0.84 -11.16 -0.15
CA ASN A 347 -0.16 -10.35 -0.86
C ASN A 347 -0.37 -8.94 -0.25
N PHE A 348 0.70 -8.35 0.30
CA PHE A 348 0.66 -7.09 1.02
C PHE A 348 0.04 -5.95 0.22
N ALA A 349 0.35 -5.82 -1.08
CA ALA A 349 -0.16 -4.73 -1.89
C ALA A 349 -1.67 -4.88 -2.12
N THR A 350 -2.14 -6.08 -2.47
CA THR A 350 -3.57 -6.38 -2.59
C THR A 350 -4.31 -6.02 -1.31
N TRP A 351 -3.84 -6.48 -0.15
CA TRP A 351 -4.50 -6.16 1.13
C TRP A 351 -4.49 -4.66 1.43
N LYS A 352 -3.38 -3.96 1.18
CA LYS A 352 -3.29 -2.52 1.44
C LYS A 352 -4.31 -1.71 0.64
N PHE A 353 -4.53 -2.07 -0.63
CA PHE A 353 -5.50 -1.39 -1.48
C PHE A 353 -6.94 -1.91 -1.31
N ALA A 354 -7.14 -3.09 -0.72
CA ALA A 354 -8.47 -3.65 -0.46
C ALA A 354 -9.03 -3.31 0.94
N SER A 355 -8.21 -3.40 2.00
CA SER A 355 -8.62 -3.38 3.41
C SER A 355 -9.30 -2.09 3.88
N TYR A 356 -9.32 -1.04 3.05
CA TYR A 356 -10.09 0.15 3.39
C TYR A 356 -11.60 -0.10 3.26
N ALA A 357 -12.00 -0.90 2.27
CA ALA A 357 -13.40 -1.15 1.92
C ALA A 357 -14.02 -2.04 2.99
N GLU A 358 -13.34 -3.12 3.31
CA GLU A 358 -13.79 -4.05 4.34
C GLU A 358 -12.60 -4.59 5.14
N PRO A 359 -12.63 -4.49 6.48
CA PRO A 359 -11.59 -5.10 7.33
C PRO A 359 -11.44 -6.61 7.16
N ARG A 360 -12.45 -7.31 6.61
CA ARG A 360 -12.37 -8.76 6.32
C ARG A 360 -11.27 -9.10 5.33
N PHE A 361 -10.87 -8.16 4.47
CA PHE A 361 -9.81 -8.36 3.48
C PHE A 361 -8.41 -8.36 4.07
N ASP A 362 -8.24 -8.18 5.39
CA ASP A 362 -6.92 -8.31 5.99
C ASP A 362 -6.36 -9.72 5.75
N ASP A 363 -7.12 -10.80 5.91
CA ASP A 363 -6.69 -12.15 5.58
C ASP A 363 -7.88 -13.03 5.20
N CYS A 364 -7.92 -13.48 3.95
CA CYS A 364 -8.97 -14.36 3.45
C CYS A 364 -8.86 -15.81 3.94
N LYS A 365 -7.76 -16.22 4.59
CA LYS A 365 -7.57 -17.57 5.16
C LYS A 365 -7.87 -18.72 4.18
N GLY A 366 -7.65 -18.51 2.89
CA GLY A 366 -7.94 -19.49 1.83
C GLY A 366 -9.36 -19.41 1.24
N ASP A 367 -10.22 -18.51 1.72
CA ASP A 367 -11.50 -18.21 1.08
C ASP A 367 -11.28 -17.53 -0.29
N LYS A 368 -11.60 -18.27 -1.35
CA LYS A 368 -11.47 -17.84 -2.74
C LYS A 368 -12.40 -16.67 -3.08
N ALA A 369 -13.60 -16.61 -2.51
CA ALA A 369 -14.53 -15.51 -2.76
C ALA A 369 -13.99 -14.22 -2.13
N CYS A 370 -13.51 -14.28 -0.89
CA CYS A 370 -12.81 -13.17 -0.25
C CYS A 370 -11.58 -12.71 -1.05
N ALA A 371 -10.74 -13.65 -1.52
CA ALA A 371 -9.53 -13.32 -2.30
C ALA A 371 -9.89 -12.60 -3.61
N ARG A 372 -10.93 -13.09 -4.30
CA ARG A 372 -11.49 -12.47 -5.49
C ARG A 372 -12.02 -11.07 -5.23
N ASP A 373 -12.83 -10.89 -4.19
CA ASP A 373 -13.38 -9.58 -3.80
C ASP A 373 -12.27 -8.57 -3.45
N ALA A 374 -11.25 -9.02 -2.73
CA ALA A 374 -10.12 -8.19 -2.35
C ALA A 374 -9.30 -7.76 -3.58
N LEU A 375 -9.00 -8.69 -4.49
CA LEU A 375 -8.30 -8.35 -5.73
C LEU A 375 -9.12 -7.38 -6.58
N ALA A 376 -10.42 -7.65 -6.77
CA ALA A 376 -11.31 -6.76 -7.51
C ALA A 376 -11.34 -5.35 -6.91
N THR A 377 -11.39 -5.25 -5.58
CA THR A 377 -11.35 -3.96 -4.86
C THR A 377 -10.01 -3.25 -5.06
N ALA A 378 -8.90 -3.97 -4.92
CA ALA A 378 -7.56 -3.40 -5.11
C ALA A 378 -7.35 -2.86 -6.54
N LEU A 379 -7.78 -3.61 -7.55
CA LEU A 379 -7.74 -3.17 -8.95
C LEU A 379 -8.63 -1.94 -9.17
N ALA A 380 -9.87 -1.95 -8.67
CA ALA A 380 -10.78 -0.81 -8.79
C ALA A 380 -10.24 0.47 -8.11
N VAL A 381 -9.47 0.33 -7.03
CA VAL A 381 -8.74 1.45 -6.42
C VAL A 381 -7.61 1.93 -7.33
N LEU A 382 -6.75 1.04 -7.80
CA LEU A 382 -5.58 1.40 -8.60
C LEU A 382 -5.95 1.96 -9.98
N GLU A 383 -7.11 1.62 -10.53
CA GLU A 383 -7.64 2.24 -11.75
C GLU A 383 -7.83 3.76 -11.58
N LYS A 384 -8.19 4.21 -10.37
CA LYS A 384 -8.36 5.63 -10.03
C LYS A 384 -7.03 6.38 -9.85
N PHE A 385 -5.90 5.66 -9.79
CA PHE A 385 -4.60 6.29 -9.68
C PHE A 385 -4.22 7.00 -10.97
N HIS A 386 -3.70 8.23 -10.86
CA HIS A 386 -3.23 8.98 -12.01
C HIS A 386 -1.95 8.36 -12.55
N VAL A 387 -1.11 7.84 -11.64
CA VAL A 387 0.17 7.22 -11.96
C VAL A 387 0.35 5.96 -11.12
N VAL A 388 0.50 4.83 -11.78
CA VAL A 388 0.94 3.56 -11.19
C VAL A 388 2.21 3.16 -11.93
N VAL A 389 3.35 3.19 -11.27
CA VAL A 389 4.65 2.91 -11.91
C VAL A 389 5.18 1.58 -11.43
N PRO A 390 5.48 0.62 -12.33
CA PRO A 390 6.24 -0.54 -11.95
C PRO A 390 7.72 -0.18 -11.78
N THR A 391 8.38 -0.67 -10.73
CA THR A 391 9.81 -0.42 -10.51
C THR A 391 10.68 -0.83 -11.70
N THR A 392 10.30 -1.87 -12.43
CA THR A 392 10.99 -2.33 -13.64
C THR A 392 11.03 -1.25 -14.71
N TRP A 393 10.03 -0.37 -14.78
CA TRP A 393 9.95 0.69 -15.78
C TRP A 393 9.91 2.11 -15.19
N GLN A 394 10.44 2.28 -13.98
CA GLN A 394 10.43 3.59 -13.31
C GLN A 394 11.19 4.66 -14.10
N ALA A 395 12.29 4.32 -14.75
CA ALA A 395 13.05 5.23 -15.60
C ALA A 395 12.23 5.83 -16.77
N TRP A 396 11.19 5.13 -17.22
CA TRP A 396 10.33 5.56 -18.34
C TRP A 396 9.08 6.31 -17.90
N ALA A 397 8.91 6.58 -16.60
CA ALA A 397 7.71 7.24 -16.08
C ALA A 397 7.68 8.76 -16.33
N GLY A 398 8.76 9.34 -16.84
CA GLY A 398 8.89 10.78 -17.10
C GLY A 398 7.69 11.42 -17.81
N PRO A 399 7.22 10.90 -18.96
CA PRO A 399 6.06 11.45 -19.68
C PRO A 399 4.77 11.48 -18.85
N LEU A 400 4.54 10.50 -17.98
CA LEU A 400 3.37 10.51 -17.09
C LEU A 400 3.48 11.65 -16.07
N TYR A 401 4.66 11.88 -15.51
CA TYR A 401 4.89 12.97 -14.57
C TYR A 401 4.81 14.36 -15.22
N ALA A 402 5.19 14.48 -16.49
CA ALA A 402 5.09 15.72 -17.26
C ALA A 402 3.64 16.26 -17.32
N GLY A 403 2.65 15.36 -17.29
CA GLY A 403 1.23 15.70 -17.22
C GLY A 403 0.85 16.57 -16.00
N PHE A 404 1.66 16.55 -14.94
CA PHE A 404 1.47 17.34 -13.71
C PHE A 404 2.39 18.57 -13.62
N GLY A 405 3.06 18.94 -14.72
CA GLY A 405 3.98 20.08 -14.77
C GLY A 405 5.37 19.80 -14.18
N TRP A 406 5.73 18.53 -13.98
CA TRP A 406 7.07 18.15 -13.52
C TRP A 406 8.02 18.07 -14.73
N THR A 407 9.15 18.74 -14.66
CA THR A 407 10.07 18.94 -15.81
C THR A 407 11.45 18.34 -15.60
N ARG A 408 11.84 18.05 -14.35
CA ARG A 408 13.12 17.43 -14.03
C ARG A 408 12.97 15.92 -14.06
N LEU A 409 12.80 15.39 -15.28
CA LEU A 409 12.42 14.00 -15.57
C LEU A 409 13.62 13.07 -15.78
N GLU A 410 14.83 13.62 -15.83
CA GLU A 410 16.06 12.84 -16.05
C GLU A 410 16.26 11.78 -14.96
N GLU A 411 16.80 10.62 -15.36
CA GLU A 411 16.89 9.39 -14.58
C GLU A 411 17.55 9.59 -13.22
N VAL A 412 16.74 9.76 -12.18
CA VAL A 412 17.21 9.63 -10.81
C VAL A 412 16.69 8.31 -10.26
N HIS A 413 17.31 7.20 -10.69
CA HIS A 413 17.32 6.03 -9.83
C HIS A 413 18.22 6.33 -8.63
N VAL A 414 17.61 6.86 -7.56
CA VAL A 414 18.29 7.20 -6.30
C VAL A 414 18.89 5.99 -5.59
N VAL A 415 18.59 4.76 -6.02
CA VAL A 415 19.12 3.55 -5.38
C VAL A 415 20.45 3.12 -5.99
N ASN A 416 21.43 4.03 -6.01
CA ASN A 416 22.85 3.67 -6.00
C ASN A 416 23.55 4.26 -4.77
N ILE A 417 22.80 4.55 -3.69
CA ILE A 417 23.40 4.95 -2.41
C ILE A 417 23.88 3.68 -1.69
N GLY A 418 25.14 3.31 -1.94
CA GLY A 418 25.89 2.25 -1.25
C GLY A 418 26.12 0.97 -2.06
N LYS A 419 26.85 0.01 -1.49
CA LYS A 419 27.13 -1.33 -2.07
C LYS A 419 25.89 -2.26 -2.11
N VAL A 420 24.68 -1.74 -1.91
CA VAL A 420 23.48 -2.58 -1.84
C VAL A 420 23.15 -3.04 -3.26
N GLN A 421 23.57 -4.27 -3.57
CA GLN A 421 23.33 -4.94 -4.83
C GLN A 421 21.81 -4.99 -5.12
N SER A 422 21.48 -4.93 -6.41
CA SER A 422 20.14 -5.24 -6.93
C SER A 422 19.54 -6.42 -6.16
N SER A 423 18.34 -6.22 -5.59
CA SER A 423 17.60 -7.27 -4.90
C SER A 423 16.76 -8.01 -5.93
N SER A 424 17.44 -8.87 -6.69
CA SER A 424 16.80 -9.79 -7.62
C SER A 424 16.51 -11.08 -6.86
N SER A 425 15.23 -11.29 -6.56
CA SER A 425 14.72 -12.48 -5.90
C SER A 425 15.16 -13.77 -6.58
N LYS A 426 15.20 -13.80 -7.92
CA LYS A 426 15.71 -14.93 -8.71
C LYS A 426 17.17 -15.31 -8.40
N LYS A 427 17.99 -14.35 -7.94
CA LYS A 427 19.39 -14.58 -7.54
C LYS A 427 19.53 -14.88 -6.05
N ASP A 428 18.67 -14.27 -5.24
CA ASP A 428 18.75 -14.33 -3.77
C ASP A 428 17.98 -15.52 -3.16
N LEU A 429 17.16 -16.24 -3.93
CA LEU A 429 16.34 -17.36 -3.47
C LEU A 429 16.71 -18.67 -4.19
N ALA A 430 16.63 -19.78 -3.46
CA ALA A 430 16.64 -21.10 -4.08
C ALA A 430 15.37 -21.26 -4.97
N PRO A 431 15.43 -22.02 -6.08
CA PRO A 431 14.28 -22.18 -6.98
C PRO A 431 12.99 -22.65 -6.30
N SER A 432 13.10 -23.57 -5.33
CA SER A 432 11.95 -24.05 -4.56
C SER A 432 11.34 -22.97 -3.66
N ASP A 433 12.19 -22.14 -3.06
CA ASP A 433 11.73 -21.03 -2.21
C ASP A 433 11.12 -19.90 -3.04
N TYR A 434 11.70 -19.63 -4.22
CA TYR A 434 11.15 -18.69 -5.19
C TYR A 434 9.74 -19.13 -5.61
N ALA A 435 9.57 -20.38 -6.04
CA ALA A 435 8.27 -20.92 -6.42
C ALA A 435 7.25 -20.85 -5.28
N ALA A 436 7.63 -21.28 -4.07
CA ALA A 436 6.74 -21.26 -2.91
C ALA A 436 6.33 -19.84 -2.49
N LEU A 437 7.26 -18.87 -2.52
CA LEU A 437 6.95 -17.48 -2.21
C LEU A 437 6.08 -16.83 -3.29
N ARG A 438 6.30 -17.17 -4.56
CA ARG A 438 5.47 -16.73 -5.69
C ARG A 438 4.04 -17.24 -5.55
N GLU A 439 3.85 -18.52 -5.24
CA GLU A 439 2.52 -19.10 -4.97
C GLU A 439 1.83 -18.42 -3.77
N ALA A 440 2.57 -18.14 -2.70
CA ALA A 440 2.02 -17.45 -1.53
C ALA A 440 1.61 -16.00 -1.85
N ASN A 441 2.23 -15.36 -2.84
CA ASN A 441 2.01 -13.98 -3.25
C ASN A 441 1.27 -13.85 -4.58
N VAL A 442 0.46 -14.85 -4.97
CA VAL A 442 -0.20 -14.89 -6.27
C VAL A 442 -1.12 -13.68 -6.56
N LEU A 443 -1.76 -13.09 -5.54
CA LEU A 443 -2.61 -11.91 -5.77
C LEU A 443 -1.77 -10.67 -6.05
N ASP A 444 -0.64 -10.50 -5.35
CA ASP A 444 0.31 -9.42 -5.66
C ASP A 444 0.98 -9.64 -7.03
N GLU A 445 1.20 -10.90 -7.46
CA GLU A 445 1.67 -11.20 -8.82
C GLU A 445 0.64 -10.76 -9.87
N VAL A 446 -0.64 -11.09 -9.71
CA VAL A 446 -1.70 -10.61 -10.61
C VAL A 446 -1.76 -9.08 -10.64
N LEU A 447 -1.72 -8.44 -9.48
CA LEU A 447 -1.75 -6.98 -9.35
C LEU A 447 -0.48 -6.33 -9.95
N TRP A 448 0.67 -7.00 -9.87
CA TRP A 448 1.91 -6.56 -10.49
C TRP A 448 1.86 -6.59 -12.02
N HIS A 449 1.36 -7.68 -12.60
CA HIS A 449 1.15 -7.79 -14.06
C HIS A 449 0.12 -6.76 -14.54
N TRP A 450 -0.98 -6.58 -13.80
CA TRP A 450 -1.95 -5.52 -14.05
C TRP A 450 -1.27 -4.14 -14.05
N ALA A 451 -0.44 -3.84 -13.04
CA ALA A 451 0.21 -2.54 -12.90
C ALA A 451 1.18 -2.23 -14.05
N ARG A 452 1.91 -3.25 -14.52
CA ARG A 452 2.76 -3.16 -15.71
C ARG A 452 1.94 -2.81 -16.94
N ARG A 453 0.86 -3.54 -17.18
CA ARG A 453 -0.01 -3.30 -18.34
C ARG A 453 -0.68 -1.92 -18.27
N ALA A 454 -1.22 -1.55 -17.11
CA ALA A 454 -1.84 -0.25 -16.88
C ALA A 454 -0.85 0.92 -17.08
N PHE A 455 0.42 0.74 -16.70
CA PHE A 455 1.47 1.72 -16.95
C PHE A 455 1.71 1.92 -18.45
N LEU A 456 1.87 0.83 -19.21
CA LEU A 456 2.12 0.89 -20.65
C LEU A 456 0.93 1.53 -21.39
N GLU A 457 -0.30 1.15 -21.02
CA GLU A 457 -1.50 1.75 -21.59
C GLU A 457 -1.58 3.24 -21.31
N ARG A 458 -1.34 3.69 -20.07
CA ARG A 458 -1.31 5.13 -19.75
C ARG A 458 -0.21 5.88 -20.48
N LEU A 459 0.92 5.21 -20.76
CA LEU A 459 2.07 5.82 -21.43
C LEU A 459 1.86 5.95 -22.95
N ARG A 460 1.15 5.02 -23.58
CA ARG A 460 1.15 4.84 -25.05
C ARG A 460 -0.22 4.86 -25.69
N CYS A 461 -1.28 4.52 -24.96
CA CYS A 461 -2.62 4.52 -25.51
C CYS A 461 -3.30 5.87 -25.28
N PRO A 462 -3.89 6.49 -26.31
CA PRO A 462 -4.74 7.65 -26.11
C PRO A 462 -5.94 7.28 -25.22
N PRO A 463 -6.49 8.22 -24.43
CA PRO A 463 -7.78 8.00 -23.80
C PRO A 463 -8.82 7.76 -24.89
N GLU A 464 -9.68 6.73 -24.74
CA GLU A 464 -10.81 6.56 -25.68
C GLU A 464 -11.71 7.79 -25.55
N LEU A 465 -12.14 8.32 -26.71
CA LEU A 465 -12.95 9.52 -26.82
C LEU A 465 -14.41 9.26 -26.45
#